data_AF-A0A445DSR1-F1
#
_entry.id   AF-A0A445DSR1-F1
#
_cell.length_a   1.000
_cell.length_b   1.000
_cell.length_c   1.000
_cell.angle_alpha   90.00
_cell.angle_beta   90.00
_cell.angle_gamma   90.00
#
_symmetry.space_group_name_H-M   'P 1'
#
loop_
_entity.id
_entity.type
_entity.pdbx_description
1 polymer ?
#
loop_
_entity_poly.entity_id
_entity_poly.type
_entity_poly.pdbx_seq_one_letter_code
_entity_poly.pdbx_strand_id
1 'polypeptide(L)'
;MIMVACGWRHTICVSCSGAVYTTGWSKYGQLGHGDFEDCLVPCRIQALNKMFISQVSGGWRHTMALTSNGLLFGWGWNKFGQVGVGHNFDCCCPMQVKFPQEQKVSEVACGWRHTIAVTQSGNLYSWGRGANGQLGHGETIDRNCPMIIEALSFDGSFGQNMESSSNEYPSSGKGPFPLSEKYAVVPDENGRKKAINSGMEERVEVEVEANVPQYTHLST
;
A
#
# COMPACT_ATOMS: atom_id res chain seq x y z
N MET A 1 12.16 16.05 -1.30
CA MET A 1 11.58 14.85 -0.67
C MET A 1 11.54 13.73 -1.69
N ILE A 2 11.94 12.51 -1.35
CA ILE A 2 11.86 11.34 -2.26
C ILE A 2 10.97 10.31 -1.56
N MET A 3 10.03 9.71 -2.30
CA MET A 3 9.07 8.76 -1.73
C MET A 3 8.79 7.62 -2.69
N VAL A 4 8.32 6.51 -2.14
CA VAL A 4 7.82 5.36 -2.88
C VAL A 4 6.54 4.86 -2.22
N ALA A 5 5.58 4.42 -3.03
CA ALA A 5 4.41 3.69 -2.61
C ALA A 5 4.15 2.52 -3.57
N CYS A 6 3.56 1.47 -3.05
CA CYS A 6 3.16 0.31 -3.83
C CYS A 6 1.64 0.22 -3.84
N GLY A 7 1.07 0.00 -5.02
CA GLY A 7 -0.23 -0.65 -5.11
C GLY A 7 -0.07 -2.16 -5.17
N TRP A 8 -1.09 -2.87 -5.64
CA TRP A 8 -1.02 -4.34 -5.70
C TRP A 8 -0.01 -4.89 -6.72
N ARG A 9 0.07 -4.27 -7.90
CA ARG A 9 0.94 -4.69 -9.02
C ARG A 9 1.58 -3.50 -9.76
N HIS A 10 1.62 -2.34 -9.11
CA HIS A 10 2.24 -1.13 -9.66
C HIS A 10 2.98 -0.39 -8.55
N THR A 11 3.97 0.39 -8.94
CA THR A 11 4.82 1.18 -8.03
C THR A 11 4.73 2.64 -8.42
N ILE A 12 4.70 3.52 -7.43
CA ILE A 12 4.65 4.96 -7.58
C ILE A 12 5.87 5.54 -6.87
N CYS A 13 6.64 6.37 -7.55
CA CYS A 13 7.81 7.03 -7.01
C CYS A 13 7.68 8.55 -7.18
N VAL A 14 8.18 9.31 -6.22
CA VAL A 14 8.24 10.78 -6.28
C VAL A 14 9.70 11.21 -6.14
N SER A 15 10.19 12.02 -7.08
CA SER A 15 11.55 12.55 -7.06
C SER A 15 11.68 13.76 -6.12
N CYS A 16 12.92 14.21 -5.88
CA CYS A 16 13.21 15.39 -5.07
C CYS A 16 12.57 16.70 -5.60
N SER A 17 12.27 16.76 -6.91
CA SER A 17 11.58 17.88 -7.55
C SER A 17 10.05 17.80 -7.47
N GLY A 18 9.50 16.76 -6.82
CA GLY A 18 8.06 16.54 -6.71
C GLY A 18 7.43 15.88 -7.94
N ALA A 19 8.23 15.44 -8.91
CA ALA A 19 7.74 14.74 -10.10
C ALA A 19 7.37 13.28 -9.79
N VAL A 20 6.24 12.82 -10.32
CA VAL A 20 5.73 11.44 -10.13
C VAL A 20 6.12 10.54 -11.28
N TYR A 21 6.53 9.33 -10.92
CA TYR A 21 6.84 8.25 -11.82
C TYR A 21 6.05 7.01 -11.43
N THR A 22 5.58 6.26 -12.42
CA THR A 22 4.81 5.04 -12.23
C THR A 22 5.37 3.92 -13.10
N THR A 23 5.30 2.69 -12.60
CA THR A 23 5.77 1.47 -13.29
C THR A 23 4.97 0.25 -12.84
N GLY A 24 4.94 -0.79 -13.67
CA GLY A 24 4.21 -2.03 -13.43
C GLY A 24 2.94 -2.12 -14.27
N TRP A 25 1.88 -2.64 -13.67
CA TRP A 25 0.64 -3.00 -14.35
C TRP A 25 -0.32 -1.81 -14.51
N SER A 26 -0.90 -1.61 -15.71
CA SER A 26 -1.81 -0.50 -16.06
C SER A 26 -3.12 -0.92 -16.74
N LYS A 27 -3.56 -2.18 -16.62
CA LYS A 27 -4.81 -2.65 -17.27
C LYS A 27 -6.06 -1.77 -16.98
N TYR A 28 -6.09 -1.05 -15.87
CA TYR A 28 -7.17 -0.14 -15.49
C TYR A 28 -6.76 1.34 -15.50
N GLY A 29 -5.62 1.67 -16.11
CA GLY A 29 -5.10 3.02 -16.20
C GLY A 29 -4.43 3.53 -14.92
N GLN A 30 -4.11 2.65 -13.96
CA GLN A 30 -3.56 3.03 -12.66
C GLN A 30 -2.14 3.62 -12.70
N LEU A 31 -1.44 3.56 -13.84
CA LEU A 31 -0.19 4.30 -14.03
C LEU A 31 -0.41 5.77 -14.39
N GLY A 32 -1.58 6.16 -14.91
CA GLY A 32 -1.93 7.57 -15.11
C GLY A 32 -1.35 8.23 -16.37
N HIS A 33 -0.94 7.45 -17.38
CA HIS A 33 -0.31 7.97 -18.60
C HIS A 33 -1.29 8.32 -19.73
N GLY A 34 -2.59 8.10 -19.54
CA GLY A 34 -3.62 8.31 -20.55
C GLY A 34 -3.92 7.09 -21.43
N ASP A 35 -3.31 5.96 -21.12
CA ASP A 35 -3.52 4.66 -21.77
C ASP A 35 -3.65 3.54 -20.72
N PHE A 36 -3.65 2.29 -21.19
CA PHE A 36 -3.77 1.09 -20.37
C PHE A 36 -2.53 0.17 -20.47
N GLU A 37 -1.40 0.73 -20.91
CA GLU A 37 -0.18 -0.04 -21.20
C GLU A 37 0.71 -0.18 -19.95
N ASP A 38 1.27 -1.37 -19.78
CA ASP A 38 2.21 -1.65 -18.70
C ASP A 38 3.55 -0.93 -18.94
N CYS A 39 4.17 -0.42 -17.88
CA CYS A 39 5.47 0.25 -17.97
C CYS A 39 6.53 -0.53 -17.21
N LEU A 40 7.54 -1.07 -17.91
CA LEU A 40 8.60 -1.88 -17.31
C LEU A 40 9.67 -1.06 -16.58
N VAL A 41 9.70 0.24 -16.82
CA VAL A 41 10.60 1.20 -16.16
C VAL A 41 9.78 2.39 -15.63
N PRO A 42 10.27 3.10 -14.60
CA PRO A 42 9.60 4.30 -14.09
C PRO A 42 9.35 5.33 -15.20
N CYS A 43 8.08 5.55 -15.52
CA CYS A 43 7.64 6.52 -16.53
C CYS A 43 7.05 7.74 -15.83
N ARG A 44 7.42 8.95 -16.27
CA ARG A 44 6.93 10.19 -15.65
C ARG A 44 5.48 10.46 -16.05
N ILE A 45 4.64 10.81 -15.07
CA ILE A 45 3.27 11.26 -15.35
C ILE A 45 3.29 12.70 -15.85
N GLN A 46 3.10 12.90 -17.15
CA GLN A 46 3.15 14.24 -17.76
C GLN A 46 2.01 15.15 -17.31
N ALA A 47 0.82 14.60 -17.04
CA ALA A 47 -0.34 15.37 -16.59
C ALA A 47 -0.12 16.12 -15.26
N LEU A 48 0.84 15.69 -14.43
CA LEU A 48 1.18 16.30 -13.14
C LEU A 48 2.50 17.08 -13.16
N ASN A 49 3.05 17.38 -14.34
CA ASN A 49 4.39 17.96 -14.48
C ASN A 49 4.60 19.33 -13.80
N LYS A 50 3.54 20.12 -13.63
CA LYS A 50 3.53 21.45 -12.98
C LYS A 50 3.19 21.39 -11.50
N MET A 51 2.92 20.20 -10.96
CA MET A 51 2.53 20.01 -9.58
C MET A 51 3.71 19.48 -8.77
N PHE A 52 3.81 19.90 -7.51
CA PHE A 52 4.76 19.35 -6.56
C PHE A 52 4.04 18.33 -5.68
N ILE A 53 4.34 17.04 -5.85
CA ILE A 53 3.68 15.98 -5.08
C ILE A 53 4.36 15.78 -3.73
N SER A 54 3.53 15.77 -2.68
CA SER A 54 3.92 15.66 -1.26
C SER A 54 3.55 14.33 -0.62
N GLN A 55 2.60 13.59 -1.19
CA GLN A 55 2.27 12.22 -0.77
C GLN A 55 1.70 11.42 -1.95
N VAL A 56 1.89 10.11 -1.93
CA VAL A 56 1.31 9.17 -2.89
C VAL A 56 0.79 7.93 -2.16
N SER A 57 -0.26 7.31 -2.71
CA SER A 57 -0.81 6.08 -2.17
C SER A 57 -1.33 5.18 -3.30
N GLY A 58 -1.02 3.89 -3.22
CA GLY A 58 -1.44 2.89 -4.20
C GLY A 58 -2.51 1.97 -3.61
N GLY A 59 -3.65 1.86 -4.28
CA GLY A 59 -4.69 0.89 -3.97
C GLY A 59 -4.51 -0.43 -4.70
N TRP A 60 -5.59 -1.23 -4.79
CA TRP A 60 -5.56 -2.47 -5.58
C TRP A 60 -5.28 -2.18 -7.06
N ARG A 61 -6.04 -1.25 -7.63
CA ARG A 61 -6.05 -0.91 -9.06
C ARG A 61 -6.30 0.58 -9.30
N HIS A 62 -6.12 1.41 -8.28
CA HIS A 62 -6.26 2.85 -8.35
C HIS A 62 -5.11 3.51 -7.60
N THR A 63 -4.88 4.78 -7.86
CA THR A 63 -3.72 5.53 -7.36
C THR A 63 -4.17 6.92 -6.92
N MET A 64 -3.56 7.41 -5.86
CA MET A 64 -3.76 8.76 -5.34
C MET A 64 -2.42 9.51 -5.27
N ALA A 65 -2.44 10.80 -5.62
CA ALA A 65 -1.33 11.71 -5.42
C ALA A 65 -1.82 13.03 -4.83
N LEU A 66 -1.21 13.42 -3.71
CA LEU A 66 -1.47 14.66 -3.01
C LEU A 66 -0.37 15.67 -3.32
N THR A 67 -0.78 16.83 -3.79
CA THR A 67 0.10 17.97 -4.04
C THR A 67 0.46 18.71 -2.74
N SER A 68 1.57 19.45 -2.72
CA SER A 68 1.98 20.26 -1.56
C SER A 68 1.04 21.43 -1.24
N ASN A 69 0.20 21.86 -2.19
CA ASN A 69 -0.82 22.87 -1.96
C ASN A 69 -2.18 22.28 -1.52
N GLY A 70 -2.25 20.96 -1.28
CA GLY A 70 -3.41 20.27 -0.71
C GLY A 70 -4.48 19.84 -1.72
N LEU A 71 -4.18 19.84 -3.02
CA LEU A 71 -5.03 19.26 -4.05
C LEU A 71 -4.78 17.76 -4.17
N LEU A 72 -5.85 16.97 -4.16
CA LEU A 72 -5.79 15.52 -4.32
C LEU A 72 -6.17 15.10 -5.74
N PHE A 73 -5.37 14.23 -6.34
CA PHE A 73 -5.63 13.64 -7.65
C PHE A 73 -5.75 12.12 -7.53
N GLY A 74 -6.75 11.55 -8.20
CA GLY A 74 -6.99 10.12 -8.27
C GLY A 74 -7.10 9.62 -9.71
N TRP A 75 -6.70 8.37 -9.94
CA TRP A 75 -6.86 7.69 -11.23
C TRP A 75 -6.84 6.16 -11.07
N GLY A 76 -7.12 5.45 -12.17
CA GLY A 76 -7.19 4.01 -12.26
C GLY A 76 -8.63 3.47 -12.24
N TRP A 77 -8.77 2.26 -11.71
CA TRP A 77 -10.03 1.54 -11.62
C TRP A 77 -11.01 2.23 -10.68
N ASN A 78 -12.25 2.42 -11.14
CA ASN A 78 -13.24 3.25 -10.46
C ASN A 78 -14.64 2.61 -10.41
N LYS A 79 -14.76 1.29 -10.56
CA LYS A 79 -16.05 0.58 -10.54
C LYS A 79 -16.93 0.93 -9.33
N PHE A 80 -16.33 1.11 -8.15
CA PHE A 80 -17.04 1.43 -6.91
C PHE A 80 -16.96 2.91 -6.55
N GLY A 81 -16.42 3.75 -7.43
CA GLY A 81 -16.27 5.18 -7.16
C GLY A 81 -15.03 5.53 -6.35
N GLN A 82 -14.07 4.61 -6.17
CA GLN A 82 -12.88 4.81 -5.33
C GLN A 82 -11.91 5.89 -5.84
N VAL A 83 -12.07 6.38 -7.07
CA VAL A 83 -11.34 7.55 -7.58
C VAL A 83 -11.91 8.85 -7.00
N GLY A 84 -13.20 8.91 -6.66
CA GLY A 84 -13.81 10.04 -5.94
C GLY A 84 -14.25 11.21 -6.81
N VAL A 85 -14.48 10.98 -8.11
CA VAL A 85 -14.78 12.04 -9.10
C VAL A 85 -16.26 12.14 -9.47
N GLY A 86 -17.16 11.51 -8.72
CA GLY A 86 -18.61 11.61 -8.91
C GLY A 86 -19.20 10.75 -10.03
N HIS A 87 -18.41 9.82 -10.55
CA HIS A 87 -18.85 8.79 -11.49
C HIS A 87 -18.07 7.50 -11.28
N ASN A 88 -18.48 6.42 -11.96
CA ASN A 88 -17.94 5.07 -11.79
C ASN A 88 -17.14 4.56 -13.01
N PHE A 89 -16.75 5.46 -13.92
CA PHE A 89 -15.87 5.17 -15.05
C PHE A 89 -14.39 5.20 -14.63
N ASP A 90 -13.62 4.24 -15.14
CA ASP A 90 -12.16 4.16 -14.94
C ASP A 90 -11.47 5.40 -15.55
N CYS A 91 -10.40 5.85 -14.91
CA CYS A 91 -9.68 7.07 -15.28
C CYS A 91 -8.23 6.72 -15.60
N CYS A 92 -7.81 6.74 -16.85
CA CYS A 92 -6.40 6.50 -17.22
C CYS A 92 -5.50 7.74 -17.07
N CYS A 93 -6.08 8.90 -16.71
CA CYS A 93 -5.38 10.14 -16.41
C CYS A 93 -5.69 10.61 -14.98
N PRO A 94 -4.75 11.27 -14.29
CA PRO A 94 -5.02 11.95 -13.02
C PRO A 94 -6.19 12.91 -13.10
N MET A 95 -7.18 12.72 -12.23
CA MET A 95 -8.35 13.59 -12.10
C MET A 95 -8.40 14.18 -10.70
N GLN A 96 -8.72 15.48 -10.61
CA GLN A 96 -8.82 16.16 -9.32
C GLN A 96 -10.06 15.69 -8.55
N VAL A 97 -9.85 15.26 -7.31
CA VAL A 97 -10.92 14.96 -6.36
C VAL A 97 -11.38 16.26 -5.70
N LYS A 98 -12.69 16.51 -5.70
CA LYS A 98 -13.26 17.75 -5.15
C LYS A 98 -13.82 17.49 -3.75
N PHE A 99 -13.48 18.36 -2.81
CA PHE A 99 -13.98 18.36 -1.45
C PHE A 99 -14.94 19.54 -1.23
N PRO A 100 -15.90 19.43 -0.29
CA PRO A 100 -16.75 20.55 0.09
C PRO A 100 -15.92 21.79 0.44
N GLN A 101 -16.40 22.97 0.05
CA GLN A 101 -15.76 24.27 0.31
C GLN A 101 -14.29 24.36 -0.16
N GLU A 102 -13.88 23.51 -1.11
CA GLU A 102 -12.49 23.43 -1.59
C GLU A 102 -11.47 23.19 -0.47
N GLN A 103 -11.88 22.45 0.57
CA GLN A 103 -10.97 22.07 1.66
C GLN A 103 -9.74 21.35 1.12
N LYS A 104 -8.57 21.77 1.63
CA LYS A 104 -7.28 21.18 1.28
C LYS A 104 -7.06 19.88 2.02
N VAL A 105 -6.49 18.90 1.34
CA VAL A 105 -6.12 17.61 1.90
C VAL A 105 -4.72 17.69 2.52
N SER A 106 -4.53 17.06 3.68
CA SER A 106 -3.24 16.90 4.35
C SER A 106 -2.71 15.47 4.24
N GLU A 107 -3.59 14.47 4.22
CA GLU A 107 -3.20 13.06 4.15
C GLU A 107 -4.16 12.23 3.29
N VAL A 108 -3.65 11.19 2.64
CA VAL A 108 -4.43 10.23 1.87
C VAL A 108 -3.91 8.80 2.05
N ALA A 109 -4.84 7.84 2.14
CA ALA A 109 -4.56 6.41 2.17
C ALA A 109 -5.54 5.64 1.27
N CYS A 110 -5.03 4.60 0.60
CA CYS A 110 -5.82 3.73 -0.26
C CYS A 110 -5.97 2.34 0.36
N GLY A 111 -7.21 1.87 0.45
CA GLY A 111 -7.49 0.44 0.58
C GLY A 111 -7.50 -0.24 -0.79
N TRP A 112 -8.00 -1.48 -0.84
CA TRP A 112 -8.14 -2.16 -2.13
C TRP A 112 -9.18 -1.49 -3.04
N ARG A 113 -10.32 -1.09 -2.47
CA ARG A 113 -11.50 -0.63 -3.21
C ARG A 113 -12.13 0.64 -2.62
N HIS A 114 -11.45 1.27 -1.67
CA HIS A 114 -11.89 2.49 -1.02
C HIS A 114 -10.67 3.38 -0.78
N THR A 115 -10.93 4.65 -0.54
CA THR A 115 -9.94 5.69 -0.30
C THR A 115 -10.38 6.51 0.90
N ILE A 116 -9.42 6.93 1.71
CA ILE A 116 -9.62 7.77 2.88
C ILE A 116 -8.70 8.98 2.76
N ALA A 117 -9.18 10.17 3.12
CA ALA A 117 -8.39 11.38 3.15
C ALA A 117 -8.69 12.21 4.40
N VAL A 118 -7.68 12.91 4.90
CA VAL A 118 -7.78 13.89 5.98
C VAL A 118 -7.61 15.26 5.38
N THR A 119 -8.46 16.22 5.75
CA THR A 119 -8.30 17.63 5.36
C THR A 119 -7.46 18.39 6.39
N GLN A 120 -6.90 19.53 5.97
CA GLN A 120 -6.18 20.45 6.86
C GLN A 120 -7.06 21.02 7.98
N SER A 121 -8.39 20.98 7.83
CA SER A 121 -9.36 21.33 8.89
C SER A 121 -9.62 20.20 9.89
N GLY A 122 -8.96 19.04 9.75
CA GLY A 122 -9.16 17.89 10.63
C GLY A 122 -10.43 17.09 10.34
N ASN A 123 -10.98 17.20 9.12
CA ASN A 123 -12.11 16.37 8.70
C ASN A 123 -11.61 15.11 8.00
N LEU A 124 -12.28 14.00 8.29
CA LEU A 124 -11.99 12.71 7.68
C LEU A 124 -13.05 12.39 6.63
N TYR A 125 -12.61 12.06 5.43
CA TYR A 125 -13.48 11.66 4.33
C TYR A 125 -13.14 10.25 3.86
N SER A 126 -14.16 9.51 3.44
CA SER A 126 -13.99 8.22 2.78
C SER A 126 -14.92 8.09 1.57
N TRP A 127 -14.50 7.27 0.61
CA TRP A 127 -15.29 6.94 -0.58
C TRP A 127 -14.81 5.63 -1.21
N GLY A 128 -15.60 5.09 -2.13
CA GLY A 128 -15.40 3.82 -2.81
C GLY A 128 -16.38 2.74 -2.34
N ARG A 129 -15.90 1.50 -2.26
CA ARG A 129 -16.68 0.34 -1.82
C ARG A 129 -17.01 0.45 -0.33
N GLY A 130 -18.30 0.32 0.03
CA GLY A 130 -18.81 0.35 1.40
C GLY A 130 -19.45 -0.95 1.89
N ALA A 131 -19.53 -2.00 1.08
CA ALA A 131 -20.26 -3.23 1.41
C ALA A 131 -19.84 -3.96 2.71
N ASN A 132 -18.68 -3.65 3.29
CA ASN A 132 -18.20 -4.21 4.57
C ASN A 132 -18.12 -3.15 5.68
N GLY A 133 -18.74 -1.99 5.49
CA GLY A 133 -18.67 -0.86 6.43
C GLY A 133 -17.32 -0.13 6.44
N GLN A 134 -16.41 -0.42 5.50
CA GLN A 134 -15.06 0.16 5.46
C GLN A 134 -15.03 1.68 5.21
N LEU A 135 -16.17 2.29 4.84
CA LEU A 135 -16.30 3.74 4.73
C LEU A 135 -16.62 4.41 6.08
N GLY A 136 -17.15 3.68 7.06
CA GLY A 136 -17.40 4.23 8.40
C GLY A 136 -18.61 5.15 8.52
N HIS A 137 -19.55 5.13 7.57
CA HIS A 137 -20.77 5.97 7.61
C HIS A 137 -21.97 5.34 8.34
N GLY A 138 -21.78 4.18 9.00
CA GLY A 138 -22.89 3.45 9.63
C GLY A 138 -23.81 2.70 8.66
N GLU A 139 -23.42 2.62 7.39
CA GLU A 139 -24.16 1.94 6.32
C GLU A 139 -23.20 1.17 5.40
N THR A 140 -23.76 0.31 4.54
CA THR A 140 -22.99 -0.54 3.62
C THR A 140 -23.09 -0.12 2.15
N ILE A 141 -23.25 1.19 1.90
CA ILE A 141 -23.47 1.77 0.57
C ILE A 141 -22.14 2.26 -0.02
N ASP A 142 -21.93 2.00 -1.32
CA ASP A 142 -20.78 2.50 -2.06
C ASP A 142 -20.93 4.01 -2.35
N ARG A 143 -19.85 4.79 -2.25
CA ARG A 143 -19.85 6.25 -2.49
C ARG A 143 -18.84 6.60 -3.58
N ASN A 144 -19.22 7.41 -4.57
CA ASN A 144 -18.32 7.81 -5.66
C ASN A 144 -17.80 9.26 -5.57
N CYS A 145 -18.17 9.96 -4.50
CA CYS A 145 -17.62 11.24 -4.08
C CYS A 145 -17.14 11.09 -2.62
N PRO A 146 -16.15 11.89 -2.18
CA PRO A 146 -15.79 11.99 -0.78
C PRO A 146 -17.01 12.29 0.09
N MET A 147 -17.24 11.46 1.12
CA MET A 147 -18.24 11.70 2.15
C MET A 147 -17.55 11.79 3.50
N ILE A 148 -17.99 12.74 4.33
CA ILE A 148 -17.42 12.96 5.66
C ILE A 148 -17.74 11.79 6.60
N ILE A 149 -16.78 11.41 7.43
CA ILE A 149 -16.97 10.48 8.54
C ILE A 149 -17.24 11.32 9.79
N GLU A 150 -18.52 11.53 10.08
CA GLU A 150 -19.01 12.43 11.15
C GLU A 150 -18.37 12.14 12.51
N ALA A 151 -18.21 10.86 12.87
CA ALA A 151 -17.73 10.46 14.20
C ALA A 151 -16.28 10.88 14.51
N LEU A 152 -15.47 11.10 13.47
CA LEU A 152 -14.02 11.39 13.58
C LEU A 152 -13.63 12.76 13.02
N SER A 153 -14.60 13.51 12.49
CA SER A 153 -14.35 14.80 11.84
C SER A 153 -14.63 15.97 12.78
N PHE A 154 -13.87 17.05 12.62
CA PHE A 154 -14.08 18.28 13.39
C PHE A 154 -15.43 18.93 13.10
N ASP A 155 -15.81 19.03 11.82
CA ASP A 155 -17.10 19.60 11.39
C ASP A 155 -18.28 18.64 11.64
N GLY A 156 -18.02 17.45 12.19
CA GLY A 156 -19.03 16.44 12.50
C GLY A 156 -19.33 16.27 13.99
N SER A 157 -20.06 15.21 14.33
CA SER A 157 -20.45 14.86 15.71
C SER A 157 -19.31 14.18 16.50
N PHE A 158 -18.16 14.85 16.59
CA PHE A 158 -16.95 14.33 17.23
C PHE A 158 -17.24 13.62 18.58
N GLY A 159 -16.94 12.32 18.66
CA GLY A 159 -16.97 11.56 19.92
C GLY A 159 -18.33 11.04 20.43
N GLN A 160 -19.45 11.27 19.73
CA GLN A 160 -20.78 10.84 20.20
C GLN A 160 -21.12 9.36 19.90
N ASN A 161 -20.41 8.71 18.94
CA ASN A 161 -20.73 7.36 18.45
C ASN A 161 -19.51 6.43 18.35
N MET A 162 -18.46 6.64 19.16
CA MET A 162 -17.32 5.71 19.19
C MET A 162 -17.63 4.52 20.08
N GLU A 163 -17.91 3.37 19.46
CA GLU A 163 -17.88 2.10 20.17
C GLU A 163 -16.43 1.74 20.51
N SER A 164 -16.15 1.57 21.81
CA SER A 164 -14.89 0.97 22.24
C SER A 164 -14.93 -0.53 21.93
N SER A 165 -13.83 -1.11 21.48
CA SER A 165 -13.77 -2.56 21.28
C SER A 165 -14.07 -3.27 22.62
N SER A 166 -15.19 -3.96 22.71
CA SER A 166 -15.53 -4.81 23.84
C SER A 166 -14.71 -6.09 23.79
N ASN A 167 -13.42 -6.01 24.11
CA ASN A 167 -12.58 -7.18 24.35
C ASN A 167 -11.76 -6.94 25.62
N GLU A 168 -12.36 -7.27 26.76
CA GLU A 168 -11.59 -7.94 27.81
C GLU A 168 -10.97 -9.17 27.15
N TYR A 169 -9.66 -9.12 26.88
CA TYR A 169 -8.92 -10.34 26.60
C TYR A 169 -9.12 -11.25 27.82
N PRO A 170 -9.64 -12.49 27.69
CA PRO A 170 -9.62 -13.41 28.80
C PRO A 170 -8.15 -13.55 29.21
N SER A 171 -7.84 -13.05 30.41
CA SER A 171 -6.51 -13.12 31.02
C SER A 171 -6.16 -14.58 31.27
N SER A 172 -5.73 -15.27 30.22
CA SER A 172 -5.04 -16.55 30.31
C SER A 172 -3.53 -16.26 30.38
N GLY A 173 -3.13 -15.63 31.48
CA GLY A 173 -1.87 -15.86 32.19
C GLY A 173 -0.58 -16.12 31.41
N LYS A 174 -0.29 -15.41 30.31
CA LYS A 174 1.07 -15.30 29.77
C LYS A 174 1.35 -13.84 29.39
N GLY A 175 2.28 -13.24 30.11
CA GLY A 175 2.72 -11.85 29.90
C GLY A 175 3.32 -11.61 28.51
N PRO A 176 3.69 -10.36 28.19
CA PRO A 176 4.22 -10.03 26.87
C PRO A 176 5.46 -10.88 26.57
N PHE A 177 5.35 -11.78 25.59
CA PHE A 177 6.51 -12.50 25.09
C PHE A 177 7.53 -11.47 24.55
N PRO A 178 8.82 -11.55 24.94
CA PRO A 178 9.83 -10.64 24.43
C PRO A 178 9.89 -10.71 22.90
N LEU A 179 10.19 -9.57 22.24
CA LEU A 179 10.21 -9.44 20.78
C LEU A 179 11.09 -10.49 20.08
N SER A 180 12.07 -11.07 20.78
CA SER A 180 12.93 -12.16 20.33
C SER A 180 12.18 -13.46 19.98
N GLU A 181 10.97 -13.67 20.50
CA GLU A 181 10.17 -14.89 20.24
C GLU A 181 9.13 -14.71 19.13
N LYS A 182 8.98 -13.50 18.58
CA LYS A 182 8.01 -13.19 17.51
C LYS A 182 8.59 -13.22 16.10
N TYR A 183 9.90 -13.36 15.95
CA TYR A 183 10.54 -13.53 14.65
C TYR A 183 10.91 -15.00 14.46
N ALA A 184 10.70 -15.51 13.25
CA ALA A 184 11.25 -16.79 12.85
C ALA A 184 12.78 -16.70 12.96
N VAL A 185 13.37 -17.47 13.87
CA VAL A 185 14.81 -17.69 13.89
C VAL A 185 15.15 -18.41 12.59
N VAL A 186 15.89 -17.75 11.70
CA VAL A 186 16.50 -18.39 10.54
C VAL A 186 17.47 -19.43 11.10
N PRO A 187 17.33 -20.73 10.79
CA PRO A 187 18.28 -21.72 11.26
C PRO A 187 19.66 -21.37 10.69
N ASP A 188 20.66 -21.14 11.54
CA ASP A 188 22.04 -21.09 11.09
C ASP A 188 22.38 -22.44 10.46
N GLU A 189 22.89 -22.41 9.22
CA GLU A 189 23.53 -23.54 8.56
C GLU A 189 24.86 -23.85 9.28
N ASN A 190 24.79 -24.38 10.49
CA ASN A 190 25.76 -25.28 11.11
C ASN A 190 25.44 -25.44 12.60
N GLY A 191 24.89 -26.59 13.00
CA GLY A 191 24.67 -26.85 14.42
C GLY A 191 23.98 -28.15 14.75
N ARG A 192 24.64 -29.28 14.48
CA ARG A 192 24.32 -30.57 15.11
C ARG A 192 24.09 -30.38 16.62
N LYS A 193 22.92 -30.76 17.13
CA LYS A 193 22.78 -31.19 18.52
C LYS A 193 22.17 -32.58 18.60
N LYS A 194 23.05 -33.47 19.05
CA LYS A 194 22.89 -34.82 19.58
C LYS A 194 21.49 -35.13 20.11
N ALA A 195 20.90 -36.20 19.57
CA ALA A 195 20.02 -37.08 20.33
C ALA A 195 20.62 -38.49 20.29
N ILE A 196 20.82 -39.04 21.49
CA ILE A 196 21.31 -40.38 21.78
C ILE A 196 20.22 -41.36 21.33
N ASN A 197 20.57 -42.37 20.53
CA ASN A 197 19.91 -43.66 20.58
C ASN A 197 20.81 -44.78 20.04
N SER A 198 20.70 -45.89 20.74
CA SER A 198 21.40 -47.17 20.65
C SER A 198 21.27 -47.90 19.31
N GLY A 199 22.34 -48.57 18.87
CA GLY A 199 22.26 -49.68 17.91
C GLY A 199 23.45 -49.78 16.95
N MET A 200 24.33 -50.74 17.24
CA MET A 200 25.21 -51.57 16.36
C MET A 200 25.78 -51.04 15.02
N GLU A 201 27.11 -51.17 14.92
CA GLU A 201 28.03 -51.48 13.79
C GLU A 201 27.51 -51.28 12.34
N GLU A 202 28.21 -50.59 11.44
CA GLU A 202 29.43 -51.09 10.77
C GLU A 202 30.22 -49.94 10.10
N ARG A 203 31.55 -50.09 10.01
CA ARG A 203 32.47 -49.16 9.32
C ARG A 203 32.44 -49.40 7.81
N VAL A 204 32.29 -48.34 7.02
CA VAL A 204 32.76 -48.29 5.63
C VAL A 204 33.44 -46.94 5.39
N GLU A 205 34.75 -47.00 5.14
CA GLU A 205 35.57 -45.87 4.67
C GLU A 205 35.33 -45.66 3.18
N VAL A 206 35.08 -44.42 2.75
CA VAL A 206 35.21 -44.01 1.34
C VAL A 206 35.85 -42.62 1.28
N GLU A 207 37.04 -42.56 0.71
CA GLU A 207 37.81 -41.36 0.38
C GLU A 207 37.05 -40.47 -0.62
N VAL A 208 37.15 -39.15 -0.46
CA VAL A 208 36.59 -38.18 -1.41
C VAL A 208 37.74 -37.40 -2.03
N GLU A 209 38.08 -37.71 -3.28
CA GLU A 209 38.96 -36.90 -4.12
C GLU A 209 38.25 -35.59 -4.50
N ALA A 210 38.91 -34.46 -4.21
CA ALA A 210 38.46 -33.13 -4.60
C ALA A 210 38.88 -32.84 -6.04
N ASN A 211 37.91 -32.68 -6.95
CA ASN A 211 38.15 -32.28 -8.33
C ASN A 211 37.96 -30.75 -8.46
N VAL A 212 39.05 -30.03 -8.70
CA VAL A 212 39.07 -28.56 -8.91
C VAL A 212 39.00 -28.29 -10.42
N PRO A 213 38.07 -27.47 -10.94
CA PRO A 213 38.07 -27.09 -12.35
C PRO A 213 39.08 -25.96 -12.64
N GLN A 214 39.97 -26.19 -13.60
CA GLN A 214 40.89 -25.18 -14.14
C GLN A 214 40.19 -24.28 -15.17
N TYR A 215 40.39 -22.96 -15.04
CA TYR A 215 40.04 -21.97 -16.06
C TYR A 215 41.18 -21.81 -17.06
N THR A 216 40.92 -22.09 -18.34
CA THR A 216 41.84 -21.76 -19.45
C THR A 216 41.50 -20.39 -20.05
N HIS A 217 42.48 -19.49 -20.03
CA HIS A 217 42.51 -18.26 -20.81
C HIS A 217 42.61 -18.57 -22.32
N LEU A 218 41.84 -17.86 -23.14
CA LEU A 218 42.06 -17.77 -24.59
C LEU A 218 42.34 -16.32 -24.94
N SER A 219 43.52 -16.09 -25.52
CA SER A 219 43.93 -14.87 -26.17
C SER A 219 44.32 -15.19 -27.62
N THR A 220 43.65 -14.53 -28.56
CA THR A 220 44.16 -14.04 -29.84
C THR A 220 43.24 -12.94 -30.32
#